data_AF-A0A1B1MYG2-F1
#
_entry.id   AF-A0A1B1MYG2-F1
#
_cell.length_a   1.000
_cell.length_b   1.000
_cell.length_c   1.000
_cell.angle_alpha   90.00
_cell.angle_beta   90.00
_cell.angle_gamma   90.00
#
_symmetry.space_group_name_H-M   'P 1'
#
loop_
_entity.id
_entity.type
_entity.pdbx_description
1 polymer ?
#
loop_
_entity_poly.entity_id
_entity_poly.type
_entity_poly.pdbx_seq_one_letter_code
_entity_poly.pdbx_strand_id
1 'polypeptide(L)'
;MLTLHNKLKMGWAWLIFIFAVLALGSNHVYGYSLLDSFLDFIGIGSWTDDEKLRVHITALVTLPLLILGVIQSVRHLKGRYPHIFGLLFVSIGVWIAIYPALTGRLVQLGEWLVK
;
A
#
# COMPACT_ATOMS: atom_id res chain seq x y z
N MET A 1 -19.97 7.51 -22.12
CA MET A 1 -20.56 6.82 -20.95
C MET A 1 -19.86 5.47 -20.80
N LEU A 2 -19.08 5.22 -19.74
CA LEU A 2 -18.40 3.92 -19.55
C LEU A 2 -19.43 2.82 -19.30
N THR A 3 -19.31 1.69 -20.01
CA THR A 3 -20.13 0.50 -19.79
C THR A 3 -19.92 -0.04 -18.37
N LEU A 4 -20.93 -0.71 -17.81
CA LEU A 4 -20.84 -1.32 -16.48
C LEU A 4 -19.61 -2.23 -16.34
N HIS A 5 -19.32 -3.01 -17.38
CA HIS A 5 -18.14 -3.87 -17.47
C HIS A 5 -16.83 -3.10 -17.32
N ASN A 6 -16.69 -1.97 -18.03
CA ASN A 6 -15.46 -1.18 -17.99
C ASN A 6 -15.30 -0.47 -16.63
N LYS A 7 -16.40 -0.02 -16.00
CA LYS A 7 -16.34 0.52 -14.63
C LYS A 7 -15.84 -0.52 -13.64
N LEU A 8 -16.30 -1.77 -13.72
CA LEU A 8 -15.84 -2.84 -12.84
C LEU A 8 -14.35 -3.14 -13.04
N LYS A 9 -13.87 -3.24 -14.29
CA LYS A 9 -12.44 -3.42 -14.59
C LYS A 9 -11.57 -2.33 -13.97
N MET A 10 -11.98 -1.07 -14.09
CA MET A 10 -11.27 0.05 -13.46
C MET A 10 -11.29 -0.07 -11.94
N GLY A 11 -12.43 -0.44 -11.35
CA GLY A 11 -12.53 -0.68 -9.91
C GLY A 11 -11.58 -1.77 -9.40
N TRP A 12 -11.47 -2.89 -10.12
CA TRP A 12 -10.52 -3.96 -9.81
C TRP A 12 -9.06 -3.51 -9.97
N ALA A 13 -8.75 -2.72 -11.00
CA ALA A 13 -7.41 -2.14 -11.17
C ALA A 13 -7.03 -1.23 -9.98
N TRP A 14 -7.97 -0.41 -9.49
CA TRP A 14 -7.75 0.41 -8.31
C TRP A 14 -7.59 -0.42 -7.02
N LEU A 15 -8.28 -1.56 -6.90
CA LEU A 15 -8.06 -2.49 -5.78
C LEU A 15 -6.64 -3.07 -5.80
N ILE A 16 -6.17 -3.55 -6.95
CA ILE A 16 -4.79 -4.04 -7.11
C ILE A 16 -3.80 -2.93 -6.74
N PHE A 17 -4.05 -1.71 -7.21
CA PHE A 17 -3.24 -0.55 -6.89
C PHE A 17 -3.17 -0.29 -5.37
N ILE A 18 -4.29 -0.34 -4.63
CA ILE A 18 -4.29 -0.19 -3.16
C ILE A 18 -3.37 -1.22 -2.50
N PHE A 19 -3.51 -2.50 -2.85
CA PHE A 19 -2.68 -3.56 -2.24
C PHE A 19 -1.21 -3.44 -2.62
N ALA A 20 -0.89 -2.99 -3.83
CA ALA A 20 0.48 -2.70 -4.23
C ALA A 20 1.08 -1.55 -3.41
N VAL A 21 0.35 -0.45 -3.22
CA VAL A 21 0.79 0.68 -2.39
C VAL A 21 0.97 0.25 -0.93
N LEU A 22 0.05 -0.55 -0.39
CA LEU A 22 0.19 -1.12 0.94
C LEU A 22 1.46 -1.97 1.05
N ALA A 23 1.66 -2.92 0.15
CA ALA A 23 2.84 -3.79 0.15
C ALA A 23 4.15 -2.99 0.12
N LEU A 24 4.23 -1.96 -0.73
CA LEU A 24 5.40 -1.10 -0.86
C LEU A 24 5.64 -0.26 0.39
N GLY A 25 4.57 0.32 0.96
CA GLY A 25 4.65 1.21 2.12
C GLY A 25 4.81 0.48 3.46
N SER A 26 4.35 -0.77 3.58
CA SER A 26 4.37 -1.52 4.85
C SER A 26 5.49 -2.55 4.96
N ASN A 27 6.36 -2.70 3.95
CA ASN A 27 7.42 -3.71 3.95
C ASN A 27 8.65 -3.29 4.77
N HIS A 28 8.55 -3.18 6.09
CA HIS A 28 9.63 -2.68 6.95
C HIS A 28 10.55 -3.77 7.54
N VAL A 29 10.82 -4.86 6.82
CA VAL A 29 11.52 -6.04 7.40
C VAL A 29 12.90 -5.70 8.01
N TYR A 30 13.59 -4.68 7.51
CA TYR A 30 14.87 -4.21 8.03
C TYR A 30 14.83 -2.76 8.55
N GLY A 31 13.65 -2.27 8.94
CA GLY A 31 13.45 -0.87 9.34
C GLY A 31 13.24 0.11 8.18
N TYR A 32 13.49 -0.32 6.94
CA TYR A 32 13.22 0.43 5.72
C TYR A 32 12.19 -0.30 4.86
N SER A 33 11.29 0.46 4.23
CA SER A 33 10.32 -0.03 3.26
C SER A 33 10.90 -0.14 1.85
N LEU A 34 10.25 -0.90 0.96
CA LEU A 34 10.62 -0.92 -0.46
C LEU A 34 10.48 0.46 -1.08
N LEU A 35 9.50 1.25 -0.64
CA LEU A 35 9.35 2.63 -1.08
C LEU A 35 10.49 3.50 -0.56
N ASP A 36 10.96 3.29 0.68
CA ASP A 36 12.14 3.98 1.22
C ASP A 36 13.37 3.72 0.33
N SER A 37 13.63 2.44 0.00
CA SER A 37 14.73 2.08 -0.90
C SER A 37 14.62 2.72 -2.29
N PHE A 38 13.39 2.85 -2.81
CA PHE A 38 13.17 3.52 -4.09
C PHE A 38 13.41 5.03 -4.00
N LEU A 39 12.93 5.70 -2.94
CA LEU A 39 13.14 7.13 -2.71
C LEU A 39 14.62 7.47 -2.51
N ASP A 40 15.35 6.62 -1.79
CA ASP A 40 16.79 6.74 -1.61
C ASP A 40 17.53 6.53 -2.95
N PHE A 41 17.11 5.54 -3.75
CA PHE A 41 17.69 5.28 -5.07
C PHE A 41 17.55 6.46 -6.04
N ILE A 42 16.42 7.17 -6.02
CA ILE A 42 16.22 8.38 -6.85
C ILE A 42 16.77 9.66 -6.19
N GLY A 43 17.41 9.56 -5.03
CA GLY A 43 18.09 10.67 -4.35
C GLY A 43 17.17 11.65 -3.61
N ILE A 44 15.94 11.25 -3.27
CA ILE A 44 15.00 12.08 -2.50
C ILE A 44 15.19 11.89 -0.98
N GLY A 45 15.60 10.70 -0.56
CA GLY A 45 15.62 10.33 0.85
C GLY A 45 14.25 9.89 1.35
N SER A 46 14.20 8.95 2.30
CA SER A 46 12.95 8.49 2.89
C SER A 46 12.42 9.36 4.04
N TRP A 47 13.23 10.30 4.53
CA TRP A 47 12.92 11.21 5.64
C TRP A 47 13.26 12.64 5.26
N THR A 48 12.53 13.60 5.82
CA THR A 48 12.90 15.01 5.72
C THR A 48 14.15 15.31 6.56
N ASP A 49 15.02 16.18 6.04
CA ASP A 49 16.29 16.57 6.69
C ASP A 49 16.12 17.54 7.88
N ASP A 50 14.89 17.93 8.21
CA ASP A 50 14.62 18.84 9.33
C ASP A 50 14.65 18.10 10.67
N GLU A 51 15.64 18.42 11.51
CA GLU A 51 15.82 17.83 12.84
C GLU A 51 14.61 18.01 13.77
N LYS A 52 13.81 19.07 13.59
CA LYS A 52 12.63 19.34 14.41
C LYS A 52 11.36 18.68 13.89
N LEU A 53 11.34 18.32 12.60
CA LEU A 53 10.17 17.87 11.86
C LEU A 53 10.55 16.71 10.94
N ARG A 54 11.17 15.68 11.53
CA ARG A 54 11.45 14.39 10.86
C ARG A 54 10.14 13.72 10.46
N VAL A 55 9.72 13.94 9.22
CA VAL A 55 8.54 13.33 8.62
C VAL A 55 8.99 12.24 7.65
N HIS A 56 8.32 11.10 7.73
CA HIS A 56 8.56 9.97 6.83
C HIS A 56 7.92 10.27 5.46
N ILE A 57 8.75 10.50 4.45
CA ILE A 57 8.32 10.89 3.09
C ILE A 57 7.50 9.76 2.46
N THR A 58 7.88 8.51 2.73
CA THR A 58 7.09 7.33 2.33
C THR A 58 5.67 7.38 2.88
N ALA A 59 5.46 7.77 4.14
CA ALA A 59 4.11 7.95 4.67
C ALA A 59 3.35 9.08 3.97
N LEU A 60 4.03 10.21 3.69
CA LEU A 60 3.45 11.34 2.95
C LEU A 60 3.04 10.98 1.51
N VAL A 61 3.69 10.02 0.88
CA VAL A 61 3.34 9.55 -0.48
C VAL A 61 2.27 8.45 -0.41
N THR A 62 2.42 7.47 0.48
CA THR A 62 1.55 6.30 0.55
C THR A 62 0.14 6.65 1.02
N LEU A 63 -0.03 7.50 2.04
CA LEU A 63 -1.35 7.86 2.57
C LEU A 63 -2.26 8.51 1.49
N PRO A 64 -1.83 9.57 0.78
CA PRO A 64 -2.64 10.18 -0.27
C PRO A 64 -2.98 9.21 -1.40
N LEU A 65 -2.04 8.34 -1.80
CA LEU A 65 -2.28 7.33 -2.83
C LEU A 65 -3.29 6.27 -2.37
N LEU A 66 -3.24 5.85 -1.10
CA LEU A 66 -4.24 4.95 -0.53
C LEU A 66 -5.63 5.60 -0.47
N ILE A 67 -5.71 6.86 -0.04
CA ILE A 67 -6.97 7.62 -0.02
C ILE A 67 -7.55 7.70 -1.44
N LEU A 68 -6.73 8.08 -2.42
CA LEU A 68 -7.12 8.13 -3.83
C LEU A 68 -7.61 6.76 -4.31
N GLY A 69 -6.85 5.69 -4.05
CA GLY A 69 -7.19 4.32 -4.43
C GLY A 69 -8.53 3.88 -3.85
N VAL A 70 -8.76 4.14 -2.56
CA VAL A 70 -10.03 3.80 -1.88
C VAL A 70 -11.19 4.57 -2.50
N ILE A 71 -11.05 5.88 -2.69
CA ILE A 71 -12.10 6.72 -3.29
C ILE A 71 -12.46 6.19 -4.69
N GLN A 72 -11.47 5.91 -5.54
CA GLN A 72 -11.71 5.46 -6.90
C GLN A 72 -12.27 4.03 -6.94
N SER A 73 -11.77 3.12 -6.10
CA SER A 73 -12.29 1.75 -5.98
C SER A 73 -13.76 1.76 -5.59
N VAL A 74 -14.12 2.53 -4.55
CA VAL A 74 -15.50 2.64 -4.07
C VAL A 74 -16.40 3.25 -5.14
N ARG A 75 -15.98 4.35 -5.80
CA ARG A 75 -16.75 4.99 -6.87
C ARG A 75 -17.10 4.03 -8.01
N HIS A 76 -16.17 3.16 -8.39
CA HIS A 76 -16.35 2.24 -9.51
C HIS A 76 -17.08 0.94 -9.13
N LEU A 77 -16.91 0.44 -7.90
CA LEU A 77 -17.45 -0.86 -7.48
C LEU A 77 -18.75 -0.77 -6.68
N LYS A 78 -19.06 0.37 -6.04
CA LYS A 78 -20.23 0.51 -5.14
C LYS A 78 -21.56 0.17 -5.81
N GLY A 79 -21.69 0.40 -7.12
CA GLY A 79 -22.90 0.07 -7.87
C GLY A 79 -23.21 -1.44 -7.92
N ARG A 80 -22.20 -2.31 -7.82
CA ARG A 80 -22.35 -3.77 -7.79
C ARG A 80 -22.15 -4.35 -6.39
N TYR A 81 -21.27 -3.72 -5.61
CA TYR A 81 -20.85 -4.13 -4.27
C TYR A 81 -21.08 -2.99 -3.27
N PRO A 82 -22.30 -2.83 -2.74
CA PRO A 82 -22.68 -1.66 -1.93
C PRO A 82 -21.87 -1.53 -0.64
N HIS A 83 -21.34 -2.64 -0.11
CA HIS A 83 -20.54 -2.69 1.12
C HIS A 83 -19.01 -2.68 0.88
N ILE A 84 -18.56 -2.39 -0.35
CA ILE A 84 -17.13 -2.46 -0.71
C ILE A 84 -16.23 -1.56 0.16
N PHE A 85 -16.74 -0.41 0.62
CA PHE A 85 -15.98 0.47 1.51
C PHE A 85 -15.67 -0.19 2.86
N GLY A 86 -16.66 -0.81 3.50
CA GLY A 86 -16.47 -1.50 4.78
C GLY A 86 -15.53 -2.70 4.63
N LEU A 87 -15.69 -3.46 3.53
CA LEU A 87 -14.80 -4.58 3.22
C LEU A 87 -13.35 -4.12 3.02
N LEU A 88 -13.15 -3.03 2.27
CA LEU A 88 -11.84 -2.42 2.06
C LEU A 88 -11.22 -1.94 3.37
N PHE A 89 -11.99 -1.26 4.21
CA PHE A 89 -11.51 -0.76 5.48
C PHE A 89 -11.02 -1.89 6.39
N VAL A 90 -11.81 -2.97 6.51
CA VAL A 90 -11.41 -4.16 7.27
C VAL A 90 -10.20 -4.84 6.62
N SER A 91 -10.17 -4.97 5.29
CA SER A 91 -9.04 -5.61 4.58
C SER A 91 -7.73 -4.86 4.78
N ILE A 92 -7.76 -3.53 4.73
CA ILE A 92 -6.59 -2.68 5.01
C ILE A 92 -6.14 -2.85 6.46
N GLY A 93 -7.08 -2.86 7.42
CA GLY A 93 -6.76 -3.07 8.83
C GLY A 93 -6.11 -4.45 9.09
N VAL A 94 -6.67 -5.50 8.50
CA VAL A 94 -6.12 -6.86 8.56
C VAL A 94 -4.73 -6.92 7.92
N TRP A 95 -4.54 -6.25 6.79
CA TRP A 95 -3.23 -6.16 6.14
C TRP A 95 -2.18 -5.54 7.05
N ILE A 96 -2.47 -4.36 7.63
CA ILE A 96 -1.54 -3.65 8.52
C ILE A 96 -1.14 -4.53 9.72
N ALA A 97 -2.08 -5.32 10.25
CA ALA A 97 -1.80 -6.21 11.39
C ALA A 97 -0.99 -7.46 11.02
N ILE A 98 -1.29 -8.09 9.88
CA ILE A 98 -0.73 -9.41 9.52
C ILE A 98 0.54 -9.28 8.68
N TYR A 99 0.58 -8.31 7.76
CA TYR A 99 1.63 -8.20 6.76
C TYR A 99 3.05 -8.14 7.36
N PRO A 100 3.34 -7.33 8.41
CA PRO A 100 4.69 -7.28 9.00
C PRO A 100 5.16 -8.62 9.55
N ALA A 101 4.26 -9.38 10.18
CA ALA A 101 4.59 -10.70 10.73
C ALA A 101 4.84 -11.72 9.60
N LEU A 102 4.11 -11.61 8.49
CA LEU A 102 4.25 -12.50 7.35
C LEU A 102 5.55 -12.22 6.58
N THR A 103 5.87 -10.96 6.30
CA THR A 103 7.11 -10.59 5.59
C THR A 103 8.35 -10.90 6.40
N GLY A 104 8.34 -10.67 7.72
CA GLY A 104 9.46 -11.04 8.60
C GLY A 104 9.79 -12.53 8.55
N ARG A 105 8.77 -13.40 8.56
CA ARG A 105 8.96 -14.86 8.44
C ARG A 105 9.51 -15.28 7.08
N LEU A 106 9.01 -14.68 6.00
CA LEU A 106 9.48 -14.99 4.64
C LEU A 106 10.94 -14.65 4.45
N VAL A 107 11.39 -13.52 4.99
CA VAL A 107 12.79 -13.12 4.92
C VAL A 107 13.68 -14.05 5.75
N GLN A 108 13.27 -14.42 6.97
CA GLN A 108 14.00 -15.41 7.78
C GLN A 108 14.15 -16.75 7.06
N LEU A 109 13.10 -17.23 6.40
CA LEU A 109 13.15 -18.45 5.59
C LEU A 109 14.10 -18.32 4.40
N GLY A 110 14.09 -17.16 3.72
CA GLY A 110 15.02 -16.88 2.63
C GLY A 110 16.49 -16.88 3.09
N GLU A 111 16.80 -16.23 4.21
CA GLU A 111 18.14 -16.25 4.80
C GLU A 111 18.60 -17.65 5.22
N TRP A 112 17.67 -18.49 5.68
CA TRP A 112 17.97 -19.89 6.03
C TRP A 112 18.26 -20.75 4.80
N LEU A 113 17.55 -20.54 3.68
CA LEU A 113 17.76 -21.30 2.44
C LEU A 113 19.05 -20.91 1.69
N VAL A 114 19.54 -19.69 1.90
CA VAL A 114 20.76 -19.16 1.25
C VAL A 114 22.02 -19.51 2.04
N LYS A 115 21.89 -19.88 3.32
CA LYS A 115 22.98 -20.40 4.16
C LYS A 115 23.19 -21.90 3.95
#